data_AF-A0A2M6IT79-F1
#
_entry.id   AF-A0A2M6IT79-F1
#
_cell.length_a   1.000
_cell.length_b   1.000
_cell.length_c   1.000
_cell.angle_alpha   90.00
_cell.angle_beta   90.00
_cell.angle_gamma   90.00
#
_symmetry.space_group_name_H-M   'P 1'
#
loop_
_entity.id
_entity.type
_entity.pdbx_description
1 polymer ?
#
loop_
_entity_poly.entity_id
_entity_poly.type
_entity_poly.pdbx_seq_one_letter_code
_entity_poly.pdbx_strand_id
1 'polypeptide(L)'
;FMGLYSIVLLVLTTLFAEIVQKQLELQSTTSVETDHTYILSRLNYDFNRADSVIIPDVIGDVSEQLTLVIEGIEYTYSVNGTAFELSGNGGTFQLNSPRTEVSDVTFQKIGNLSGSPTIKTKLKLNSKVQESSGIKNIEIDTTFGLKP
;
A
#
# COMPACT_ATOMS: atom_id res chain seq x y z
N PHE A 1 12.36 -50.15 -23.81
CA PHE A 1 12.92 -48.81 -24.08
C PHE A 1 11.85 -47.75 -24.28
N MET A 2 10.85 -47.95 -25.16
CA MET A 2 9.79 -46.94 -25.41
C MET A 2 8.95 -46.56 -24.18
N GLY A 3 8.57 -47.50 -23.30
CA GLY A 3 7.78 -47.17 -22.10
C GLY A 3 8.49 -46.27 -21.08
N LEU A 4 9.82 -46.41 -20.97
CA LEU A 4 10.64 -45.58 -20.07
C LEU A 4 10.73 -44.14 -20.62
N TYR A 5 10.82 -44.00 -21.94
CA TYR A 5 10.75 -42.71 -22.63
C TYR A 5 9.40 -42.01 -22.45
N SER A 6 8.29 -42.76 -22.55
CA SER A 6 6.94 -42.21 -22.29
C SER A 6 6.75 -41.70 -20.86
N ILE A 7 7.31 -42.40 -19.86
CA ILE A 7 7.26 -41.96 -18.46
C ILE A 7 8.05 -40.67 -18.27
N VAL A 8 9.24 -40.57 -18.86
CA VAL A 8 10.07 -39.35 -18.79
C VAL A 8 9.36 -38.18 -19.45
N LEU A 9 8.73 -38.38 -20.62
CA LEU A 9 7.94 -37.32 -21.29
C LEU A 9 6.75 -36.87 -20.45
N LEU A 10 6.07 -37.79 -19.75
CA LEU A 10 4.95 -37.45 -18.90
C LEU A 10 5.40 -36.60 -17.71
N VAL A 11 6.51 -36.96 -17.06
CA VAL A 11 7.12 -36.18 -15.97
C VAL A 11 7.57 -34.80 -16.44
N LEU A 12 8.17 -34.69 -17.64
CA LEU A 12 8.57 -33.40 -18.21
C LEU A 12 7.36 -32.52 -18.51
N THR A 13 6.25 -33.11 -18.98
CA THR A 13 5.02 -32.38 -19.26
C THR A 13 4.37 -31.86 -17.98
N THR A 14 4.37 -32.64 -16.90
CA THR A 14 3.85 -32.20 -15.60
C THR A 14 4.69 -31.07 -15.02
N LEU A 15 6.03 -31.18 -15.08
CA LEU A 15 6.92 -30.11 -14.62
C LEU A 15 6.72 -28.82 -15.44
N PHE A 16 6.57 -28.94 -16.75
CA PHE A 16 6.30 -27.80 -17.61
C PHE A 16 4.98 -27.11 -17.26
N ALA A 17 3.91 -27.87 -17.04
CA ALA A 17 2.61 -27.31 -16.65
C ALA A 17 2.68 -26.57 -15.31
N GLU A 18 3.39 -27.12 -14.32
CA GLU A 18 3.60 -26.46 -13.03
C GLU A 18 4.38 -25.15 -13.15
N ILE A 19 5.45 -25.13 -13.97
CA ILE A 19 6.23 -23.91 -14.21
C ILE A 19 5.36 -22.82 -14.86
N VAL A 20 4.58 -23.16 -15.88
CA VAL A 20 3.69 -22.21 -16.55
C VAL A 20 2.64 -21.67 -15.57
N GLN A 21 2.06 -22.53 -14.74
CA GLN A 21 1.05 -22.12 -13.77
C GLN A 21 1.64 -21.21 -12.69
N LYS A 22 2.86 -21.50 -12.22
CA LYS A 22 3.59 -20.62 -11.30
C LYS A 22 3.97 -19.29 -11.95
N GLN A 23 4.34 -19.29 -13.23
CA GLN A 23 4.65 -18.06 -13.94
C GLN A 23 3.42 -17.16 -14.11
N LEU A 24 2.25 -17.75 -14.40
CA LEU A 24 0.97 -17.03 -14.45
C LEU A 24 0.56 -16.46 -13.08
N GLU A 25 0.79 -17.21 -12.01
CA GLU A 25 0.57 -16.75 -10.63
C GLU A 25 1.46 -15.55 -10.29
N LEU A 26 2.74 -15.59 -10.68
CA LEU A 26 3.70 -14.49 -10.47
C LEU A 26 3.41 -13.27 -11.35
N GLN A 27 2.84 -13.45 -12.54
CA GLN A 27 2.46 -12.36 -13.44
C GLN A 27 1.11 -11.73 -13.08
N SER A 28 0.31 -12.36 -12.23
CA SER A 28 -0.94 -11.79 -11.74
C SER A 28 -0.62 -10.70 -10.70
N THR A 29 -0.60 -9.43 -11.14
CA THR A 29 -0.60 -8.30 -10.21
C THR A 29 -1.87 -8.34 -9.38
N THR A 30 -1.72 -8.56 -8.07
CA THR A 30 -2.87 -8.66 -7.17
C THR A 30 -3.48 -7.28 -6.94
N SER A 31 -4.75 -7.25 -6.52
CA SER A 31 -5.41 -5.98 -6.15
C SER A 31 -4.64 -5.27 -5.04
N VAL A 32 -4.08 -6.06 -4.11
CA VAL A 32 -3.26 -5.59 -2.98
C VAL A 32 -1.95 -4.93 -3.46
N GLU A 33 -1.25 -5.50 -4.44
CA GLU A 33 0.00 -4.91 -4.96
C GLU A 33 -0.24 -3.60 -5.72
N THR A 34 -1.34 -3.56 -6.48
CA THR A 34 -1.76 -2.36 -7.21
C THR A 34 -2.08 -1.24 -6.23
N ASP A 35 -2.92 -1.53 -5.23
CA ASP A 35 -3.33 -0.56 -4.22
C ASP A 35 -2.15 -0.13 -3.35
N HIS A 36 -1.25 -1.05 -2.97
CA HIS A 36 0.00 -0.76 -2.27
C HIS A 36 0.85 0.28 -3.02
N THR A 37 1.10 0.03 -4.31
CA THR A 37 1.92 0.91 -5.14
C THR A 37 1.24 2.27 -5.32
N TYR A 38 -0.08 2.28 -5.52
CA TYR A 38 -0.86 3.51 -5.65
C TYR A 38 -0.82 4.35 -4.38
N ILE A 39 -1.11 3.77 -3.22
CA ILE A 39 -1.11 4.46 -1.92
C ILE A 39 0.27 5.05 -1.62
N LEU A 40 1.34 4.27 -1.81
CA LEU A 40 2.71 4.77 -1.60
C LEU A 40 3.06 5.92 -2.53
N SER A 41 2.74 5.79 -3.82
CA SER A 41 3.03 6.82 -4.81
C SER A 41 2.23 8.08 -4.52
N ARG A 42 0.97 7.94 -4.11
CA ARG A 42 0.09 9.06 -3.77
C ARG A 42 0.58 9.79 -2.51
N LEU A 43 0.90 9.06 -1.45
CA LEU A 43 1.47 9.64 -0.24
C LEU A 43 2.78 10.37 -0.56
N ASN A 44 3.71 9.72 -1.26
CA ASN A 44 4.97 10.35 -1.65
C ASN A 44 4.75 11.64 -2.45
N TYR A 45 3.83 11.61 -3.41
CA TYR A 45 3.48 12.76 -4.22
C TYR A 45 2.92 13.92 -3.38
N ASP A 46 2.02 13.63 -2.43
CA ASP A 46 1.39 14.63 -1.57
C ASP A 46 2.38 15.17 -0.52
N PHE A 47 3.28 14.33 0.02
CA PHE A 47 4.36 14.78 0.91
C PHE A 47 5.37 15.70 0.22
N ASN A 48 5.67 15.46 -1.07
CA ASN A 48 6.60 16.31 -1.83
C ASN A 48 6.05 17.70 -2.16
N ARG A 49 4.73 17.90 -2.08
CA ARG A 49 4.04 19.18 -2.32
C ARG A 49 3.45 19.80 -1.06
N ALA A 50 3.52 19.09 0.07
CA ALA A 50 2.96 19.58 1.32
C ALA A 50 3.80 20.74 1.84
N ASP A 51 3.12 21.83 2.17
CA ASP A 51 3.71 22.99 2.83
C ASP A 51 3.96 22.69 4.31
N SER A 52 3.06 21.94 4.95
CA SER A 52 3.18 21.55 6.36
C SER A 52 2.36 20.31 6.72
N VAL A 53 2.64 19.77 7.90
CA VAL A 53 1.85 18.70 8.54
C VAL A 53 1.19 19.26 9.79
N ILE A 54 -0.14 19.18 9.85
CA ILE A 54 -0.94 19.60 11.01
C ILE A 54 -1.15 18.41 11.97
N ILE A 55 -1.46 17.23 11.43
CA ILE A 55 -1.69 16.02 12.23
C ILE A 55 -0.79 14.90 11.70
N PRO A 56 0.03 14.24 12.54
CA PRO A 56 0.26 14.54 13.95
C PRO A 56 0.95 15.90 14.16
N ASP A 57 0.65 16.60 15.26
CA ASP A 57 1.13 17.98 15.48
C ASP A 57 2.52 18.00 16.15
N VAL A 58 2.70 17.18 17.19
CA VAL A 58 3.90 17.20 18.03
C VAL A 58 4.85 16.04 17.68
N ILE A 59 6.15 16.26 17.87
CA ILE A 59 7.15 15.20 17.70
C ILE A 59 6.87 14.06 18.67
N GLY A 60 6.87 12.83 18.16
CA GLY A 60 6.55 11.61 18.87
C GLY A 60 5.06 11.28 18.90
N ASP A 61 4.20 12.24 18.53
CA ASP A 61 2.75 12.06 18.49
C ASP A 61 2.36 11.03 17.43
N VAL A 62 1.36 10.21 17.77
CA VAL A 62 0.85 9.11 16.94
C VAL A 62 -0.64 9.34 16.74
N SER A 63 -1.07 9.36 15.49
CA SER A 63 -2.47 9.53 15.11
C SER A 63 -2.88 8.49 14.08
N GLU A 64 -4.16 8.15 14.04
CA GLU A 64 -4.77 7.33 12.97
C GLU A 64 -5.10 8.18 11.72
N GLN A 65 -4.91 9.49 11.83
CA GLN A 65 -5.15 10.46 10.77
C GLN A 65 -3.88 11.24 10.45
N LEU A 66 -3.72 11.61 9.19
CA LEU A 66 -2.65 12.48 8.72
C LEU A 66 -3.28 13.66 7.99
N THR A 67 -3.01 14.87 8.47
CA THR A 67 -3.47 16.10 7.81
C THR A 67 -2.28 16.87 7.28
N LEU A 68 -2.24 17.01 5.96
CA LEU A 68 -1.25 17.80 5.22
C LEU A 68 -1.90 19.10 4.74
N VAL A 69 -1.12 20.18 4.71
CA VAL A 69 -1.51 21.42 4.02
C VAL A 69 -0.79 21.45 2.69
N ILE A 70 -1.54 21.63 1.61
CA ILE A 70 -1.03 21.72 0.25
C ILE A 70 -1.68 22.93 -0.41
N GLU A 71 -0.88 23.92 -0.78
CA GLU A 71 -1.35 25.17 -1.41
C GLU A 71 -2.41 25.89 -0.54
N GLY A 72 -2.28 25.79 0.79
CA GLY A 72 -3.20 26.37 1.76
C GLY A 72 -4.51 25.58 1.98
N ILE A 73 -4.67 24.41 1.36
CA ILE A 73 -5.83 23.51 1.55
C ILE A 73 -5.42 22.33 2.43
N GLU A 74 -6.27 21.98 3.39
CA GLU A 74 -6.09 20.80 4.23
C GLU A 74 -6.56 19.53 3.51
N TYR A 75 -5.67 18.54 3.48
CA TYR A 75 -5.89 17.20 2.97
C TYR A 75 -5.70 16.20 4.10
N THR A 76 -6.78 15.51 4.48
CA THR A 76 -6.78 14.56 5.59
C THR A 76 -6.93 13.13 5.09
N TYR A 77 -5.92 12.33 5.40
CA TYR A 77 -5.90 10.89 5.25
C TYR A 77 -6.45 10.21 6.50
N SER A 78 -7.37 9.28 6.32
CA SER A 78 -7.95 8.49 7.41
C SER A 78 -8.53 7.18 6.91
N VAL A 79 -8.88 6.28 7.83
CA VAL A 79 -9.67 5.08 7.50
C VAL A 79 -11.11 5.29 7.94
N ASN A 80 -12.02 5.02 7.01
CA ASN A 80 -13.46 4.97 7.26
C ASN A 80 -13.96 3.54 7.05
N GLY A 81 -14.14 2.79 8.15
CA GLY A 81 -14.45 1.37 8.11
C GLY A 81 -13.29 0.54 7.56
N THR A 82 -13.28 0.30 6.24
CA THR A 82 -12.21 -0.43 5.52
C THR A 82 -11.61 0.37 4.37
N ALA A 83 -12.17 1.54 4.09
CA ALA A 83 -11.73 2.44 3.04
C ALA A 83 -10.66 3.37 3.59
N PHE A 84 -9.48 3.38 2.96
CA PHE A 84 -8.50 4.43 3.19
C PHE A 84 -8.88 5.61 2.31
N GLU A 85 -9.16 6.74 2.94
CA GLU A 85 -9.78 7.90 2.29
C GLU A 85 -8.88 9.13 2.40
N LEU A 86 -8.91 9.94 1.35
CA LEU A 86 -8.36 11.29 1.32
C LEU A 86 -9.52 12.27 1.23
N SER A 87 -9.69 13.07 2.27
CA SER A 87 -10.66 14.17 2.32
C SER A 87 -9.94 15.49 2.10
N GLY A 88 -10.46 16.33 1.20
CA GLY A 88 -9.85 17.62 0.88
C GLY A 88 -10.45 18.23 -0.39
N ASN A 89 -10.31 19.55 -0.54
CA ASN A 89 -10.80 20.28 -1.71
C ASN A 89 -12.27 19.99 -2.07
N GLY A 90 -13.14 19.91 -1.05
CA GLY A 90 -14.59 19.73 -1.23
C GLY A 90 -15.06 18.32 -1.54
N GLY A 91 -14.20 17.30 -1.44
CA GLY A 91 -14.57 15.90 -1.66
C GLY A 91 -13.83 14.90 -0.78
N THR A 92 -14.29 13.65 -0.82
CA THR A 92 -13.64 12.49 -0.20
C THR A 92 -13.39 11.43 -1.27
N PHE A 93 -12.15 10.96 -1.32
CA PHE A 93 -11.69 10.02 -2.34
C PHE A 93 -11.14 8.77 -1.67
N GLN A 94 -11.70 7.61 -2.01
CA GLN A 94 -11.17 6.33 -1.57
C GLN A 94 -9.90 6.00 -2.37
N LEU A 95 -8.85 5.59 -1.66
CA LEU A 95 -7.51 5.32 -2.19
C LEU A 95 -7.20 3.84 -2.38
N ASN A 96 -8.00 2.95 -1.80
CA ASN A 96 -7.89 1.51 -2.00
C ASN A 96 -9.07 1.00 -2.82
N SER A 97 -8.89 -0.11 -3.54
CA SER A 97 -9.98 -0.72 -4.30
C SER A 97 -11.03 -1.36 -3.37
N PRO A 98 -12.28 -1.58 -3.84
CA PRO A 98 -13.29 -2.33 -3.08
C PRO A 98 -12.91 -3.79 -2.76
N ARG A 99 -11.87 -4.31 -3.42
CA ARG A 99 -11.35 -5.67 -3.24
C ARG A 99 -10.32 -5.76 -2.12
N THR A 100 -9.93 -4.64 -1.53
CA THR A 100 -8.98 -4.59 -0.42
C THR A 100 -9.60 -3.87 0.77
N GLU A 101 -9.01 -4.08 1.95
CA GLU A 101 -9.27 -3.31 3.15
C GLU A 101 -7.98 -2.80 3.74
N VAL A 102 -8.05 -1.61 4.32
CA VAL A 102 -6.96 -1.02 5.09
C VAL A 102 -7.31 -1.09 6.57
N SER A 103 -6.34 -1.50 7.38
CA SER A 103 -6.43 -1.56 8.84
C SER A 103 -5.11 -1.14 9.50
N ASP A 104 -5.14 -0.97 10.83
CA ASP A 104 -3.97 -0.65 11.65
C ASP A 104 -3.15 0.55 11.15
N VAL A 105 -3.86 1.63 10.76
CA VAL A 105 -3.22 2.85 10.26
C VAL A 105 -2.68 3.67 11.40
N THR A 106 -1.40 4.01 11.33
CA THR A 106 -0.74 4.93 12.26
C THR A 106 0.20 5.86 11.52
N PHE A 107 0.16 7.12 11.91
CA PHE A 107 1.06 8.16 11.46
C PHE A 107 1.76 8.72 12.69
N GLN A 108 3.08 8.69 12.70
CA GLN A 108 3.89 9.20 13.79
C GLN A 108 4.80 10.30 13.30
N LYS A 109 4.76 11.47 13.95
CA LYS A 109 5.72 12.54 13.65
C LYS A 109 7.05 12.23 14.32
N ILE A 110 8.10 12.10 13.52
CA ILE A 110 9.47 11.80 14.00
C ILE A 110 10.48 12.91 13.65
N GLY A 111 10.13 13.84 12.75
CA GLY A 111 10.98 14.98 12.39
C GLY A 111 11.14 16.00 13.52
N ASN A 112 12.26 16.72 13.58
CA ASN A 112 12.55 17.71 14.62
C ASN A 112 12.17 19.15 14.22
N LEU A 113 12.05 20.05 15.20
CA LEU A 113 11.74 21.48 15.00
C LEU A 113 12.78 22.23 14.14
N SER A 114 13.99 21.71 14.03
CA SER A 114 15.11 22.30 13.28
C SER A 114 15.39 21.62 11.93
N GLY A 115 14.52 20.71 11.48
CA GLY A 115 14.68 19.95 10.24
C GLY A 115 13.34 19.74 9.54
N SER A 116 13.35 18.97 8.44
CA SER A 116 12.14 18.68 7.67
C SER A 116 11.15 17.84 8.49
N PRO A 117 9.87 18.28 8.62
CA PRO A 117 8.84 17.47 9.24
C PRO A 117 8.78 16.10 8.55
N THR A 118 8.87 15.04 9.35
CA THR A 118 8.99 13.66 8.87
C THR A 118 7.96 12.81 9.59
N ILE A 119 7.19 12.05 8.82
CA ILE A 119 6.11 11.18 9.30
C ILE A 119 6.46 9.73 9.00
N LYS A 120 6.50 8.90 10.04
CA LYS A 120 6.51 7.45 9.91
C LYS A 120 5.07 6.97 9.73
N THR A 121 4.80 6.29 8.64
CA THR A 121 3.48 5.77 8.29
C THR A 121 3.49 4.27 8.37
N LYS A 122 2.53 3.70 9.09
CA LYS A 122 2.22 2.28 9.06
C LYS A 122 0.77 2.04 8.68
N LEU A 123 0.53 1.04 7.84
CA LEU A 123 -0.81 0.53 7.57
C LEU A 123 -0.74 -0.90 7.06
N LYS A 124 -1.81 -1.66 7.29
CA LYS A 124 -1.98 -3.00 6.73
C LYS A 124 -3.02 -2.97 5.63
N LEU A 125 -2.71 -3.64 4.53
CA LEU A 125 -3.58 -3.80 3.38
C LEU A 125 -3.87 -5.30 3.20
N ASN A 126 -5.15 -5.67 3.29
CA ASN A 126 -5.58 -7.07 3.19
C ASN A 126 -6.49 -7.25 1.97
N SER A 127 -6.37 -8.39 1.29
CA SER A 127 -7.30 -8.75 0.23
C SER A 127 -8.62 -9.26 0.81
N LYS A 128 -9.74 -8.75 0.29
CA LYS A 128 -11.09 -9.30 0.55
C LYS A 128 -11.44 -10.46 -0.36
N VAL A 129 -10.66 -10.69 -1.42
CA VAL A 129 -10.88 -11.74 -2.41
C VAL A 129 -9.73 -12.73 -2.34
N GLN A 130 -10.07 -14.02 -2.38
CA GLN A 130 -9.07 -15.07 -2.52
C GLN A 130 -8.58 -15.07 -3.97
N GLU A 131 -7.33 -14.66 -4.18
CA GLU A 131 -6.68 -14.78 -5.48
C GLU A 131 -6.08 -16.19 -5.63
N SER A 132 -5.58 -16.54 -6.83
CA SER A 132 -5.00 -17.86 -7.11
C SER A 132 -3.83 -18.22 -6.20
N SER A 133 -3.14 -17.20 -5.66
CA SER A 133 -2.05 -17.31 -4.70
C SER A 133 -2.49 -17.34 -3.23
N GLY A 134 -3.80 -17.25 -2.96
CA GLY A 134 -4.38 -17.18 -1.62
C GLY A 134 -4.78 -15.77 -1.19
N ILE A 135 -5.10 -15.60 0.09
CA ILE A 135 -5.35 -14.28 0.68
C ILE A 135 -4.00 -13.60 0.89
N LYS A 136 -3.84 -12.43 0.27
CA LYS A 136 -2.60 -11.66 0.35
C LYS A 136 -2.78 -10.47 1.30
N ASN A 137 -1.79 -10.30 2.17
CA ASN A 137 -1.71 -9.20 3.12
C ASN A 137 -0.33 -8.53 2.96
N ILE A 138 -0.31 -7.20 2.94
CA ILE A 138 0.92 -6.39 2.88
C ILE A 138 0.88 -5.38 4.02
N GLU A 139 1.99 -5.28 4.74
CA GLU A 139 2.22 -4.20 5.70
C GLU A 139 3.10 -3.14 5.05
N ILE A 140 2.64 -1.90 5.08
CA ILE A 140 3.42 -0.73 4.73
C ILE A 140 4.00 -0.19 6.02
N ASP A 141 5.33 -0.11 6.13
CA ASP A 141 6.04 0.62 7.18
C ASP A 141 7.10 1.47 6.48
N THR A 142 6.81 2.76 6.32
CA THR A 142 7.66 3.68 5.57
C THR A 142 7.70 5.05 6.22
N THR A 143 8.60 5.90 5.76
CA THR A 143 8.82 7.24 6.31
C THR A 143 8.83 8.26 5.19
N PHE A 144 8.03 9.30 5.33
CA PHE A 144 7.95 10.41 4.39
C PHE A 144 8.43 11.70 5.05
N GLY A 145 9.31 12.43 4.38
CA GLY A 145 9.77 13.75 4.80
C GLY A 145 9.22 14.83 3.88
N LEU A 146 8.90 15.98 4.45
CA LEU A 146 8.58 17.18 3.66
C LEU A 146 9.86 17.69 2.99
N LYS A 147 9.71 18.22 1.78
CA LYS A 147 10.82 18.87 1.10
C LYS A 147 11.19 20.18 1.85
N PRO A 148 12.48 20.46 2.08
CA PRO A 148 12.91 21.72 2.68
C PRO A 148 12.65 22.93 1.78
#